data_AF-A0A5K1GQK3-F1
#
_entry.id   AF-A0A5K1GQK3-F1
#
_cell.length_a   1.000
_cell.length_b   1.000
_cell.length_c   1.000
_cell.angle_alpha   90.00
_cell.angle_beta   90.00
_cell.angle_gamma   90.00
#
_symmetry.space_group_name_H-M   'P 1'
#
loop_
_entity.id
_entity.type
_entity.pdbx_description
1 polymer ?
#
loop_
_entity_poly.entity_id
_entity_poly.type
_entity_poly.pdbx_seq_one_letter_code
_entity_poly.pdbx_strand_id
1 'polypeptide(L)'
;MANIDIEGILKELPNDGRIPKTKIVCTLGPASRSVPMCEKLLRAGMSVARFNFSHGTHEYHQETLDNLRMAMQNTQILCAVMLDTK
;
A
#
# COMPACT_ATOMS: atom_id res chain seq x y z
N MET A 1 28.61 -6.36 10.13
CA MET A 1 28.62 -6.79 8.72
C MET A 1 27.35 -7.59 8.48
N ALA A 2 26.63 -7.36 7.38
CA ALA A 2 25.54 -8.24 7.00
C ALA A 2 26.14 -9.61 6.70
N ASN A 3 25.69 -10.65 7.40
CA ASN A 3 26.12 -12.01 7.13
C ASN A 3 25.37 -12.48 5.88
N ILE A 4 26.02 -12.39 4.73
CA ILE A 4 25.45 -12.81 3.44
C ILE A 4 26.00 -14.20 3.17
N ASP A 5 25.11 -15.19 3.12
CA ASP A 5 25.44 -16.56 2.75
C ASP A 5 24.69 -16.97 1.47
N ILE A 6 25.28 -17.89 0.70
CA ILE A 6 24.73 -18.34 -0.59
C ILE A 6 23.41 -19.08 -0.39
N GLU A 7 23.25 -19.81 0.72
CA GLU A 7 22.03 -20.57 1.00
C GLU A 7 20.83 -19.63 1.15
N GLY A 8 20.98 -18.52 1.86
CA GLY A 8 19.95 -17.50 2.06
C GLY A 8 19.60 -16.73 0.79
N ILE A 9 20.55 -16.61 -0.15
CA ILE A 9 20.29 -16.02 -1.48
C ILE A 9 19.48 -16.98 -2.34
N LEU A 10 19.82 -18.27 -2.33
CA LEU A 10 19.17 -19.28 -3.16
C LEU A 10 17.87 -19.83 -2.55
N LYS A 11 17.63 -19.59 -1.26
CA LYS A 11 16.43 -20.03 -0.56
C LYS A 11 15.19 -19.28 -1.07
N GLU A 12 14.15 -20.02 -1.39
CA GLU A 12 12.84 -19.42 -1.66
C GLU A 12 12.31 -18.70 -0.42
N LEU A 13 11.66 -17.55 -0.64
CA LEU A 13 11.03 -16.82 0.44
C LEU A 13 9.94 -17.69 1.09
N PRO A 14 9.93 -17.84 2.42
CA PRO A 14 8.93 -18.65 3.08
C PRO A 14 7.54 -18.03 2.87
N ASN A 15 6.59 -18.85 2.42
CA ASN A 15 5.18 -18.47 2.34
C ASN A 15 4.48 -18.72 3.70
N ASP A 16 5.07 -18.20 4.78
CA ASP A 16 4.64 -18.43 6.17
C ASP A 16 3.80 -17.27 6.73
N GLY A 17 3.33 -16.37 5.86
CA GLY A 17 2.54 -15.22 6.23
C GLY A 17 3.33 -14.12 6.95
N ARG A 18 4.66 -14.22 7.04
CA ARG A 18 5.47 -13.14 7.60
C ARG A 18 5.39 -11.90 6.73
N ILE A 19 5.03 -10.79 7.37
CA ILE A 19 4.98 -9.48 6.74
C ILE A 19 6.39 -8.87 6.80
N PRO A 20 6.93 -8.34 5.69
CA PRO A 20 8.19 -7.60 5.70
C PRO A 20 8.20 -6.52 6.79
N LYS A 21 9.36 -6.34 7.43
CA LYS A 21 9.53 -5.29 8.45
C LYS A 21 9.41 -3.90 7.83
N THR A 22 9.98 -3.74 6.62
CA THR A 22 9.90 -2.52 5.82
C THR A 22 8.46 -2.25 5.39
N LYS A 23 7.99 -1.02 5.59
CA LYS A 23 6.63 -0.59 5.22
C LYS A 23 6.64 0.00 3.81
N ILE A 24 5.51 -0.15 3.11
CA ILE A 24 5.35 0.29 1.72
C ILE A 24 4.38 1.47 1.67
N VAL A 25 4.84 2.57 1.08
CA VAL A 25 4.02 3.74 0.77
C VAL A 25 3.64 3.68 -0.70
N CYS A 26 2.35 3.75 -1.03
CA CYS A 26 1.87 3.81 -2.40
C CYS A 26 1.18 5.15 -2.68
N THR A 27 1.55 5.82 -3.76
CA THR A 27 0.81 7.02 -4.22
C THR A 27 -0.45 6.57 -4.95
N LEU A 28 -1.62 7.02 -4.46
CA LEU A 28 -2.89 6.71 -5.10
C LEU A 28 -3.19 7.69 -6.24
N GLY A 29 -3.62 7.14 -7.37
CA GLY A 29 -3.80 7.85 -8.62
C GLY A 29 -4.91 7.23 -9.47
N PRO A 30 -5.13 7.72 -10.71
CA PRO A 30 -6.19 7.21 -11.58
C PRO A 30 -6.14 5.69 -11.80
N ALA A 31 -4.93 5.11 -11.85
CA ALA A 31 -4.73 3.67 -12.04
C ALA A 31 -4.93 2.82 -10.77
N SER A 32 -4.98 3.45 -9.58
CA SER A 32 -4.90 2.76 -8.29
C SER A 32 -5.96 3.15 -7.27
N ARG A 33 -6.93 4.01 -7.64
CA ARG A 33 -7.95 4.55 -6.72
C ARG A 33 -9.28 3.77 -6.67
N SER A 34 -9.48 2.76 -7.51
CA SER A 34 -10.69 1.94 -7.48
C SER A 34 -10.64 0.95 -6.30
N VAL A 35 -11.80 0.64 -5.71
CA VAL A 35 -11.88 -0.30 -4.58
C VAL A 35 -11.18 -1.63 -4.88
N PRO A 36 -11.44 -2.32 -6.02
CA PRO A 36 -10.78 -3.61 -6.30
C PRO A 36 -9.26 -3.50 -6.44
N MET A 37 -8.75 -2.34 -6.90
CA MET A 37 -7.31 -2.14 -7.00
C MET A 37 -6.68 -1.83 -5.63
N CYS A 38 -7.33 -0.99 -4.82
CA CYS A 38 -6.92 -0.76 -3.44
C CYS A 38 -6.83 -2.07 -2.64
N GLU A 39 -7.81 -2.97 -2.78
CA GLU A 39 -7.78 -4.29 -2.13
C GLU A 39 -6.57 -5.13 -2.55
N LYS A 40 -6.25 -5.14 -3.86
CA LYS A 40 -5.05 -5.82 -4.37
C LYS A 40 -3.78 -5.23 -3.76
N LEU A 41 -3.68 -3.91 -3.69
CA LEU A 41 -2.53 -3.22 -3.10
C LEU A 41 -2.38 -3.51 -1.59
N LEU A 42 -3.48 -3.53 -0.85
CA LEU A 42 -3.48 -3.89 0.57
C LEU A 42 -2.95 -5.32 0.79
N ARG A 43 -3.47 -6.30 0.02
CA ARG A 43 -3.01 -7.70 0.09
C ARG A 43 -1.56 -7.86 -0.39
N ALA A 44 -1.11 -7.00 -1.31
CA ALA A 44 0.28 -6.97 -1.77
C ALA A 44 1.26 -6.30 -0.78
N GLY A 45 0.76 -5.65 0.28
CA GLY A 45 1.59 -5.10 1.36
C GLY A 45 1.62 -3.58 1.49
N MET A 46 0.76 -2.84 0.78
CA MET A 46 0.61 -1.39 0.98
C MET A 46 0.28 -1.10 2.44
N SER A 47 1.12 -0.29 3.09
CA SER A 47 0.98 0.09 4.50
C SER A 47 0.50 1.53 4.68
N VAL A 48 0.81 2.41 3.71
CA VAL A 48 0.44 3.82 3.71
C VAL A 48 -0.03 4.23 2.31
N ALA A 49 -1.19 4.87 2.23
CA ALA A 49 -1.69 5.52 1.04
C ALA A 49 -1.28 7.00 1.04
N ARG A 50 -0.47 7.39 0.05
CA ARG A 50 -0.03 8.77 -0.19
C ARG A 50 -0.99 9.46 -1.15
N PHE A 51 -1.51 10.61 -0.73
CA PHE A 51 -2.33 11.52 -1.52
C PHE A 51 -1.45 12.71 -1.90
N ASN A 52 -1.08 12.80 -3.18
CA ASN A 52 -0.22 13.87 -3.68
C ASN A 52 -1.08 15.08 -4.08
N PHE A 53 -1.09 16.14 -3.27
CA PHE A 53 -1.90 17.34 -3.49
C PHE A 53 -1.31 18.30 -4.54
N SER A 54 -0.15 17.98 -5.12
CA SER A 54 0.29 18.67 -6.35
C SER A 54 -0.64 18.40 -7.54
N HIS A 55 -1.46 17.35 -7.48
CA HIS A 55 -2.39 16.93 -8.53
C HIS A 55 -3.78 16.60 -7.95
N GLY A 56 -4.81 16.61 -8.79
CA GLY A 56 -6.18 16.29 -8.42
C GLY A 56 -6.89 17.43 -7.66
N THR A 57 -8.20 17.27 -7.49
CA THR A 57 -9.04 18.18 -6.70
C THR A 57 -9.33 17.58 -5.32
N HIS A 58 -9.93 18.36 -4.42
CA HIS A 58 -10.36 17.85 -3.12
C HIS A 58 -11.38 16.71 -3.26
N GLU A 59 -12.31 16.83 -4.20
CA GLU A 59 -13.33 15.80 -4.48
C GLU A 59 -12.69 14.51 -5.00
N TYR A 60 -11.69 14.62 -5.87
CA TYR A 60 -10.91 13.49 -6.36
C TYR A 60 -10.21 12.72 -5.22
N HIS A 61 -9.60 13.46 -4.28
CA HIS A 61 -8.94 12.88 -3.11
C HIS A 61 -9.95 12.30 -2.12
N GLN A 62 -11.10 12.94 -1.94
CA GLN A 62 -12.19 12.44 -1.09
C GLN A 62 -12.75 11.11 -1.61
N GLU A 63 -13.06 11.02 -2.91
CA GLU A 63 -13.49 9.77 -3.56
C GLU A 63 -12.45 8.65 -3.37
N THR A 64 -11.17 9.00 -3.53
CA THR A 64 -10.06 8.05 -3.34
C THR A 64 -9.97 7.56 -1.89
N LEU A 65 -10.19 8.45 -0.91
CA LEU A 65 -10.20 8.11 0.51
C LEU A 65 -11.39 7.19 0.86
N ASP A 66 -12.57 7.45 0.31
CA ASP A 66 -13.76 6.63 0.56
C ASP A 66 -13.61 5.24 -0.07
N ASN A 67 -13.04 5.15 -1.27
CA ASN A 67 -12.68 3.87 -1.89
C ASN A 67 -11.65 3.09 -1.06
N LEU A 68 -10.63 3.77 -0.52
CA LEU A 68 -9.64 3.14 0.37
C LEU A 68 -10.29 2.61 1.65
N ARG A 69 -11.21 3.37 2.27
CA ARG A 69 -11.96 2.93 3.46
C ARG A 69 -12.78 1.67 3.18
N MET A 70 -13.47 1.62 2.05
CA MET A 70 -14.22 0.44 1.63
C MET A 70 -13.28 -0.77 1.42
N ALA A 71 -12.14 -0.57 0.76
CA ALA A 71 -11.15 -1.63 0.57
C ALA A 71 -10.56 -2.14 1.90
N MET A 72 -10.30 -1.24 2.87
CA MET A 72 -9.87 -1.63 4.22
C MET A 72 -10.94 -2.46 4.95
N GLN A 73 -12.22 -2.07 4.84
CA GLN A 73 -13.34 -2.85 5.40
C GLN A 73 -13.46 -4.23 4.74
N ASN A 74 -13.33 -4.33 3.42
CA ASN A 74 -13.45 -5.61 2.71
C ASN A 74 -12.28 -6.57 3.01
N THR A 75 -11.08 -6.02 3.20
CA THR A 75 -9.86 -6.83 3.40
C THR A 75 -9.51 -7.08 4.85
N GLN A 76 -10.04 -6.28 5.78
CA GLN A 76 -9.64 -6.25 7.20
C GLN A 76 -8.15 -5.90 7.38
N ILE A 77 -7.56 -5.16 6.43
CA ILE A 77 -6.17 -4.69 6.48
C ILE A 77 -6.19 -3.17 6.69
N LEU A 78 -5.54 -2.71 7.76
CA LEU A 78 -5.40 -1.28 8.04
C LEU A 78 -4.32 -0.63 7.18
N CYS A 79 -4.58 0.59 6.72
CA CYS A 79 -3.65 1.41 5.95
C CYS A 79 -3.66 2.84 6.47
N ALA A 80 -2.48 3.41 6.71
CA ALA A 80 -2.37 4.81 7.12
C ALA A 80 -2.61 5.73 5.91
N VAL A 81 -3.07 6.96 6.17
CA VAL A 81 -3.28 7.98 5.14
C VAL A 81 -2.24 9.07 5.33
N MET A 82 -1.53 9.42 4.25
CA MET A 82 -0.54 10.48 4.23
C MET A 82 -0.93 11.53 3.20
N LEU A 83 -1.19 12.75 3.67
CA LEU A 83 -1.34 13.93 2.82
C LEU A 83 0.07 14.47 2.52
N ASP A 84 0.39 14.61 1.25
CA ASP A 84 1.63 15.23 0.79
C ASP A 84 1.32 16.56 0.11
N THR A 85 1.91 17.64 0.61
CA THR A 85 1.60 19.01 0.19
C THR A 85 2.20 19.31 -1.18
N LYS A 86 1.75 20.42 -1.79
CA LYS A 86 2.36 20.96 -3.01
C LYS A 86 3.76 21.52 -2.74
#